data_AF-A0A1S2P326-F1
#
_entry.id   AF-A0A1S2P326-F1
#
_cell.length_a   1.000
_cell.length_b   1.000
_cell.length_c   1.000
_cell.angle_alpha   90.00
_cell.angle_beta   90.00
_cell.angle_gamma   90.00
#
_symmetry.space_group_name_H-M   'P 1'
#
loop_
_entity.id
_entity.type
_entity.pdbx_description
1 polymer ?
#
loop_
_entity_poly.entity_id
_entity_poly.type
_entity_poly.pdbx_seq_one_letter_code
_entity_poly.pdbx_strand_id
1 'polypeptide(L)'
;MTSVPHQSSPPGEPSRPPEARGHMIRRRALTLLIIVLLIGVPAGYLVISANQSRDSGKVKEARYSATGLTAGWPSSVLGSLYQVKIPEDATGVAYYETNNWKTSRLYAQFSTTDAGLEEFLGHIRTSTSELKENDTAISTRDQEVVGWTFTGDGPWYGLTHAQKNPAPTLDVMVDRAVPDRPTVYVVSRTIP
;
A
#
# COMPACT_ATOMS: atom_id res chain seq x y z
N MET A 1 -91.53 18.56 11.89
CA MET A 1 -91.62 17.92 13.23
C MET A 1 -90.30 17.19 13.38
N THR A 2 -89.39 17.52 14.31
CA THR A 2 -89.50 17.35 15.77
C THR A 2 -88.39 18.17 16.48
N SER A 3 -88.62 18.60 17.72
CA SER A 3 -87.82 19.53 18.53
C SER A 3 -86.66 18.90 19.34
N VAL A 4 -85.60 19.72 19.51
CA VAL A 4 -84.50 19.85 20.54
C VAL A 4 -84.43 18.83 21.72
N PRO A 5 -83.23 18.54 22.28
CA PRO A 5 -82.73 19.42 23.36
C PRO A 5 -81.22 19.75 23.32
N HIS A 6 -80.93 20.89 23.94
CA HIS A 6 -79.64 21.44 24.29
C HIS A 6 -79.02 20.63 25.45
N GLN A 7 -77.74 20.27 25.37
CA GLN A 7 -77.03 19.66 26.51
C GLN A 7 -75.64 20.31 26.71
N SER A 8 -75.63 21.23 27.68
CA SER A 8 -74.65 21.53 28.72
C SER A 8 -73.15 21.35 28.45
N SER A 9 -72.40 22.46 28.52
CA SER A 9 -70.94 22.50 28.62
C SER A 9 -70.42 21.85 29.91
N PRO A 10 -69.31 21.08 29.88
CA PRO A 10 -68.66 20.60 31.10
C PRO A 10 -67.86 21.74 31.77
N PRO A 11 -67.77 21.77 33.12
CA PRO A 11 -67.12 22.83 33.87
C PRO A 11 -65.61 22.62 33.98
N GLY A 12 -64.85 23.67 33.71
CA GLY A 12 -63.56 23.95 34.35
C GLY A 12 -62.38 23.04 34.00
N GLU A 13 -61.73 23.29 32.87
CA GLU A 13 -60.27 23.06 32.78
C GLU A 13 -59.54 24.37 33.12
N PRO A 14 -58.61 24.36 34.11
CA PRO A 14 -57.80 25.51 34.42
C PRO A 14 -56.91 25.87 33.22
N SER A 15 -56.91 27.16 32.88
CA SER A 15 -56.06 27.73 31.82
C SER A 15 -54.60 27.38 32.07
N ARG A 16 -54.05 26.44 31.28
CA ARG A 16 -52.59 26.20 31.26
C ARG A 16 -51.92 27.49 30.77
N PRO A 17 -50.94 28.04 31.50
CA PRO A 17 -50.24 29.23 31.05
C PRO A 17 -49.55 28.93 29.70
N PRO A 18 -49.51 29.89 28.75
CA PRO A 18 -48.88 29.68 27.46
C PRO A 18 -47.42 29.27 27.70
N GLU A 19 -47.04 28.08 27.24
CA GLU A 19 -45.66 27.61 27.30
C GLU A 19 -44.74 28.67 26.69
N ALA A 20 -43.81 29.18 27.49
CA ALA A 20 -42.85 30.18 27.05
C ALA A 20 -42.08 29.63 25.84
N ARG A 21 -42.07 30.36 24.71
CA ARG A 21 -41.40 29.97 23.44
C ARG A 21 -39.98 29.43 23.63
N GLY A 22 -39.27 29.89 24.66
CA GLY A 22 -37.92 29.41 25.00
C GLY A 22 -37.84 27.91 25.32
N HIS A 23 -38.85 27.33 25.96
CA HIS A 23 -38.88 25.89 26.27
C HIS A 23 -39.09 25.02 25.02
N MET A 24 -39.87 25.49 24.04
CA MET A 24 -40.06 24.78 22.76
C MET A 24 -38.76 24.75 21.94
N ILE A 25 -38.01 25.85 21.91
CA ILE A 25 -36.72 25.92 21.19
C ILE A 25 -35.69 25.01 21.85
N ARG A 26 -35.60 25.00 23.18
CA ARG A 26 -34.69 24.11 23.93
C ARG A 26 -35.03 22.63 23.71
N ARG A 27 -36.32 22.27 23.71
CA ARG A 27 -36.76 20.89 23.44
C ARG A 27 -36.42 20.47 22.01
N ARG A 28 -36.64 21.35 21.03
CA ARG A 28 -36.30 21.09 19.62
C ARG A 28 -34.80 20.97 19.39
N ALA A 29 -33.99 21.82 20.02
CA ALA A 29 -32.53 21.74 19.94
C ALA A 29 -31.99 20.44 20.57
N LEU A 30 -32.54 20.04 21.72
CA LEU A 30 -32.18 18.77 22.37
C LEU A 30 -32.56 17.57 21.50
N THR A 31 -33.76 17.57 20.91
CA THR A 31 -34.19 16.50 19.99
C THR A 31 -33.30 16.42 18.76
N LEU A 32 -32.94 17.56 18.15
CA LEU A 32 -32.02 17.59 17.01
C LEU A 32 -30.62 17.07 17.39
N LEU A 33 -30.09 17.47 18.54
CA LEU A 33 -28.81 16.98 19.05
C LEU A 33 -28.83 15.47 19.29
N ILE A 34 -29.92 14.94 19.87
CA ILE A 34 -30.11 13.51 20.07
C ILE A 34 -30.19 12.77 18.73
N ILE A 35 -30.92 13.29 17.73
CA ILE A 35 -31.01 12.68 16.39
C ILE A 35 -29.63 12.65 15.72
N VAL A 36 -28.87 13.76 15.77
CA VAL A 36 -27.51 13.82 15.23
C VAL A 36 -26.61 12.80 15.94
N LEU A 37 -26.74 12.63 17.26
CA LEU A 37 -25.95 11.66 18.01
C LEU A 37 -26.36 10.20 17.68
N LEU A 38 -27.67 9.92 17.55
CA LEU A 38 -28.20 8.60 17.23
C LEU A 38 -27.93 8.15 15.79
N ILE A 39 -27.78 9.08 14.84
CA ILE A 39 -27.44 8.76 13.44
C ILE A 39 -25.92 8.85 13.23
N GLY A 40 -25.27 9.85 13.82
CA GLY A 40 -23.83 10.10 13.69
C GLY A 40 -22.98 9.04 14.39
N VAL A 41 -23.42 8.50 15.54
CA VAL A 41 -22.65 7.46 16.26
C VAL A 41 -22.65 6.11 15.51
N PRO A 42 -23.78 5.55 15.01
CA PRO A 42 -23.74 4.34 14.19
C PRO A 42 -23.03 4.53 12.85
N ALA A 43 -23.19 5.69 12.20
CA ALA A 43 -22.49 6.00 10.95
C ALA A 43 -20.98 6.20 11.16
N GLY A 44 -20.55 6.72 12.31
CA GLY A 44 -19.15 6.88 12.67
C GLY A 44 -18.47 5.58 13.11
N TYR A 45 -19.20 4.65 13.73
CA TYR A 45 -18.64 3.40 14.24
C TYR A 45 -18.38 2.35 13.14
N LEU A 46 -19.01 2.49 11.96
CA LEU A 46 -18.80 1.57 10.83
C LEU A 46 -17.52 1.84 10.03
N VAL A 47 -16.75 2.89 10.35
CA VAL A 47 -15.55 3.26 9.56
C VAL A 47 -14.25 2.66 10.13
N ILE A 48 -14.27 2.10 11.35
CA ILE A 48 -13.04 1.71 12.03
C ILE A 48 -13.24 0.34 12.70
N SER A 49 -13.02 -0.76 11.96
CA SER A 49 -12.53 -2.07 12.51
C SER A 49 -12.69 -3.25 11.53
N ALA A 50 -12.49 -3.06 10.22
CA ALA A 50 -12.44 -4.22 9.30
C ALA A 50 -11.39 -4.15 8.19
N ASN A 51 -10.59 -3.08 8.09
CA ASN A 51 -9.81 -2.84 6.88
C ASN A 51 -8.30 -3.11 6.95
N GLN A 52 -7.73 -3.48 8.10
CA GLN A 52 -6.28 -3.64 8.18
C GLN A 52 -5.73 -4.95 7.59
N SER A 53 -6.55 -6.01 7.47
CA SER A 53 -6.03 -7.34 7.10
C SER A 53 -6.32 -7.77 5.66
N ARG A 54 -7.35 -7.24 4.98
CA ARG A 54 -7.65 -7.59 3.57
C ARG A 54 -7.30 -6.52 2.55
N ASP A 55 -7.33 -5.25 2.94
CA ASP A 55 -6.94 -4.16 2.03
C ASP A 55 -5.43 -3.93 2.00
N SER A 56 -4.67 -4.43 2.97
CA SER A 56 -3.20 -4.43 2.88
C SER A 56 -2.68 -5.21 1.66
N GLY A 57 -3.40 -6.25 1.21
CA GLY A 57 -3.10 -6.96 -0.04
C GLY A 57 -3.43 -6.13 -1.28
N LYS A 58 -4.66 -5.59 -1.33
CA LYS A 58 -5.13 -4.77 -2.45
C LYS A 58 -4.38 -3.45 -2.61
N VAL A 59 -3.99 -2.80 -1.51
CA VAL A 59 -3.19 -1.57 -1.51
C VAL A 59 -1.75 -1.85 -1.94
N LYS A 60 -1.19 -3.02 -1.58
CA LYS A 60 0.13 -3.45 -2.08
C LYS A 60 0.07 -3.76 -3.57
N GLU A 61 -0.89 -4.57 -4.01
CA GLU A 61 -1.10 -4.90 -5.43
C GLU A 61 -1.36 -3.64 -6.27
N ALA A 62 -2.14 -2.68 -5.76
CA ALA A 62 -2.39 -1.41 -6.45
C ALA A 62 -1.13 -0.55 -6.60
N ARG A 63 -0.22 -0.54 -5.60
CA ARG A 63 1.05 0.20 -5.69
C ARG A 63 1.94 -0.33 -6.81
N TYR A 64 2.06 -1.66 -6.94
CA TYR A 64 2.89 -2.28 -7.98
C TYR A 64 2.23 -2.22 -9.37
N SER A 65 0.91 -2.36 -9.45
CA SER A 65 0.17 -2.29 -10.72
C SER A 65 0.32 -0.94 -11.42
N ALA A 66 0.45 0.16 -10.66
CA ALA A 66 0.66 1.49 -11.20
C ALA A 66 2.06 1.68 -11.82
N THR A 67 3.03 0.82 -11.46
CA THR A 67 4.42 0.91 -11.92
C THR A 67 4.83 -0.23 -12.85
N GLY A 68 3.88 -1.09 -13.26
CA GLY A 68 4.17 -2.27 -14.10
C GLY A 68 4.72 -3.48 -13.33
N LEU A 69 5.03 -3.34 -12.04
CA LEU A 69 5.43 -4.47 -11.20
C LEU A 69 4.21 -5.34 -10.84
N THR A 70 4.42 -6.65 -10.83
CA THR A 70 3.48 -7.64 -10.33
C THR A 70 3.90 -8.03 -8.92
N ALA A 71 2.99 -7.90 -7.96
CA ALA A 71 3.24 -8.34 -6.59
C ALA A 71 3.35 -9.87 -6.53
N GLY A 72 4.33 -10.35 -5.77
CA GLY A 72 4.60 -11.77 -5.60
C GLY A 72 5.92 -12.20 -6.22
N TRP A 73 6.12 -13.52 -6.23
CA TRP A 73 7.39 -14.11 -6.61
C TRP A 73 7.44 -14.39 -8.11
N PRO A 74 8.57 -14.13 -8.77
CA PRO A 74 8.79 -14.64 -10.12
C PRO A 74 8.78 -16.17 -10.09
N SER A 75 8.39 -16.81 -11.20
CA SER A 75 8.46 -18.26 -11.29
C SER A 75 9.91 -18.75 -11.13
N SER A 76 10.11 -19.98 -10.64
CA SER A 76 11.47 -20.54 -10.47
C SER A 76 12.25 -20.59 -11.79
N VAL A 77 11.56 -20.82 -12.91
CA VAL A 77 12.15 -20.80 -14.26
C VAL A 77 12.64 -19.39 -14.61
N LEU A 78 11.81 -18.39 -14.34
CA LEU A 78 12.15 -16.99 -14.58
C LEU A 78 13.35 -16.55 -13.71
N GLY A 79 13.31 -16.83 -12.42
CA GLY A 79 14.41 -16.53 -11.50
C GLY A 79 15.73 -17.21 -11.92
N SER A 80 15.66 -18.46 -12.39
CA SER A 80 16.83 -19.19 -12.89
C SER A 80 17.41 -18.58 -14.18
N LEU A 81 16.55 -18.29 -15.16
CA LEU A 81 16.96 -17.69 -16.45
C LEU A 81 17.68 -16.36 -16.27
N TYR A 82 17.15 -15.52 -15.37
CA TYR A 82 17.70 -14.21 -15.08
C TYR A 82 18.72 -14.20 -13.92
N GLN A 83 19.03 -15.38 -13.35
CA GLN A 83 19.93 -15.52 -12.18
C GLN A 83 19.53 -14.63 -10.99
N VAL A 84 18.24 -14.39 -10.79
CA VAL A 84 17.68 -13.64 -9.66
C VAL A 84 17.03 -14.64 -8.71
N LYS A 85 17.81 -15.14 -7.74
CA LYS A 85 17.29 -16.01 -6.67
C LYS A 85 16.98 -15.16 -5.45
N ILE A 86 15.69 -14.90 -5.23
CA ILE A 86 15.21 -14.09 -4.10
C ILE A 86 15.30 -14.93 -2.80
N PRO A 87 15.85 -14.39 -1.69
CA PRO A 87 15.97 -15.10 -0.41
C PRO A 87 14.62 -15.49 0.18
N GLU A 88 14.50 -16.66 0.82
CA GLU A 88 13.21 -17.17 1.32
C GLU A 88 12.54 -16.27 2.37
N ASP A 89 13.32 -15.49 3.13
CA ASP A 89 12.84 -14.55 4.14
C ASP A 89 12.37 -13.20 3.55
N ALA A 90 12.44 -13.06 2.22
CA ALA A 90 12.09 -11.84 1.53
C ALA A 90 10.60 -11.49 1.66
N THR A 91 10.35 -10.20 1.78
CA THR A 91 9.03 -9.60 1.89
C THR A 91 8.88 -8.49 0.87
N GLY A 92 7.63 -8.10 0.56
CA GLY A 92 7.39 -7.04 -0.41
C GLY A 92 7.92 -7.37 -1.81
N VAL A 93 7.96 -8.67 -2.14
CA VAL A 93 8.47 -9.14 -3.42
C VAL A 93 7.57 -8.66 -4.54
N ALA A 94 8.17 -8.06 -5.57
CA ALA A 94 7.50 -7.68 -6.79
C ALA A 94 8.46 -7.81 -7.97
N TYR A 95 7.93 -8.13 -9.14
CA TYR A 95 8.74 -8.30 -10.35
C TYR A 95 8.03 -7.83 -11.61
N TYR A 96 8.79 -7.54 -12.65
CA TYR A 96 8.28 -7.25 -13.99
C TYR A 96 9.23 -7.83 -15.02
N GLU A 97 8.71 -8.44 -16.07
CA GLU A 97 9.51 -8.94 -17.18
C GLU A 97 9.22 -8.12 -18.44
N THR A 98 10.27 -7.73 -19.15
CA THR A 98 10.17 -7.22 -20.52
C THR A 98 10.97 -8.12 -21.44
N ASN A 99 10.37 -8.55 -22.55
CA ASN A 99 11.02 -9.43 -23.51
C ASN A 99 10.81 -8.92 -24.93
N ASN A 100 11.88 -8.87 -25.71
CA ASN A 100 11.82 -8.78 -27.16
C ASN A 100 12.93 -9.63 -27.78
N TRP A 101 12.89 -9.79 -29.10
CA TRP A 101 13.81 -10.65 -29.86
C TRP A 101 15.31 -10.31 -29.71
N LYS A 102 15.67 -9.09 -29.26
CA LYS A 102 17.07 -8.67 -29.03
C LYS A 102 17.49 -8.76 -27.58
N THR A 103 16.57 -8.61 -26.63
CA THR A 103 16.92 -8.44 -25.22
C THR A 103 15.74 -8.78 -24.35
N SER A 104 16.03 -9.49 -23.26
CA SER A 104 15.08 -9.79 -22.21
C SER A 104 15.60 -9.20 -20.90
N ARG A 105 14.69 -8.66 -20.08
CA ARG A 105 15.00 -8.08 -18.76
C ARG A 105 14.00 -8.54 -17.72
N LEU A 106 14.51 -8.84 -16.54
CA LEU A 106 13.74 -9.02 -15.32
C LEU A 106 14.08 -7.89 -14.35
N TYR A 107 13.05 -7.21 -13.89
CA TYR A 107 13.10 -6.27 -12.78
C TYR A 107 12.54 -6.99 -11.56
N ALA A 108 13.24 -6.93 -10.43
CA ALA A 108 12.72 -7.44 -9.17
C ALA A 108 13.05 -6.51 -8.02
N GLN A 109 12.15 -6.45 -7.05
CA GLN A 109 12.26 -5.70 -5.81
C GLN A 109 11.86 -6.58 -4.65
N PHE A 110 12.59 -6.51 -3.53
CA PHE A 110 12.21 -7.17 -2.29
C PHE A 110 12.95 -6.58 -1.10
N SER A 111 12.41 -6.75 0.11
CA SER A 111 13.09 -6.42 1.37
C SER A 111 13.41 -7.70 2.14
N THR A 112 14.63 -7.84 2.62
CA THR A 112 15.14 -9.05 3.29
C THR A 112 15.92 -8.67 4.57
N THR A 113 16.44 -9.64 5.32
CA THR A 113 17.41 -9.41 6.38
C THR A 113 18.82 -9.20 5.82
N ASP A 114 19.79 -8.78 6.64
CA ASP A 114 21.19 -8.73 6.20
C ASP A 114 21.72 -10.09 5.74
N ALA A 115 21.32 -11.18 6.42
CA ALA A 115 21.69 -12.54 6.03
C ALA A 115 21.09 -12.93 4.67
N GLY A 116 19.84 -12.57 4.41
CA GLY A 116 19.24 -12.82 3.09
C GLY A 116 19.84 -11.93 2.00
N LEU A 117 20.26 -10.71 2.31
CA LEU A 117 21.05 -9.89 1.37
C LEU A 117 22.38 -10.58 1.02
N GLU A 118 23.10 -11.11 2.01
CA GLU A 118 24.33 -11.89 1.77
C GLU A 118 24.07 -13.15 0.95
N GLU A 119 22.97 -13.87 1.21
CA GLU A 119 22.56 -15.03 0.41
C GLU A 119 22.31 -14.65 -1.06
N PHE A 120 21.53 -13.58 -1.29
CA PHE A 120 21.24 -13.08 -2.63
C PHE A 120 22.53 -12.70 -3.40
N LEU A 121 23.40 -11.92 -2.77
CA LEU A 121 24.67 -11.50 -3.37
C LEU A 121 25.59 -12.71 -3.62
N GLY A 122 25.65 -13.65 -2.68
CA GLY A 122 26.41 -14.88 -2.82
C GLY A 122 25.94 -15.72 -4.02
N HIS A 123 24.64 -15.79 -4.28
CA HIS A 123 24.09 -16.49 -5.44
C HIS A 123 24.52 -15.90 -6.78
N ILE A 124 24.69 -14.58 -6.85
CA ILE A 124 25.20 -13.88 -8.03
C ILE A 124 26.72 -13.70 -7.99
N ARG A 125 27.42 -14.43 -7.09
CA ARG A 125 28.88 -14.46 -6.93
C ARG A 125 29.50 -13.09 -6.60
N THR A 126 28.83 -12.31 -5.78
CA THR A 126 29.33 -11.05 -5.22
C THR A 126 29.14 -11.05 -3.69
N SER A 127 29.35 -9.91 -3.04
CA SER A 127 29.23 -9.75 -1.59
C SER A 127 28.86 -8.32 -1.21
N THR A 128 28.46 -8.12 0.04
CA THR A 128 28.15 -6.79 0.59
C THR A 128 29.37 -5.85 0.54
N SER A 129 30.60 -6.37 0.53
CA SER A 129 31.81 -5.54 0.38
C SER A 129 32.05 -4.97 -1.02
N GLU A 130 31.38 -5.50 -2.05
CA GLU A 130 31.46 -4.97 -3.41
C GLU A 130 30.42 -3.86 -3.68
N LEU A 131 29.46 -3.69 -2.77
CA LEU A 131 28.49 -2.60 -2.81
C LEU A 131 29.19 -1.25 -2.62
N LYS A 132 28.94 -0.31 -3.53
CA LYS A 132 29.50 1.03 -3.49
C LYS A 132 28.46 2.03 -3.00
N GLU A 133 28.79 2.74 -1.94
CA GLU A 133 27.93 3.79 -1.40
C GLU A 133 27.75 4.92 -2.41
N ASN A 134 26.52 5.44 -2.54
CA ASN A 134 26.14 6.51 -3.47
C ASN A 134 26.42 6.21 -4.96
N ASP A 135 26.61 4.94 -5.32
CA ASP A 135 26.71 4.51 -6.71
C ASP A 135 25.33 4.12 -7.24
N THR A 136 24.91 4.71 -8.35
CA THR A 136 23.61 4.41 -8.98
C THR A 136 23.82 3.43 -10.12
N ALA A 137 23.71 2.14 -9.83
CA ALA A 137 23.96 1.09 -10.83
C ALA A 137 22.80 0.93 -11.84
N ILE A 138 21.55 1.06 -11.39
CA ILE A 138 20.38 0.90 -12.26
C ILE A 138 20.16 2.18 -13.07
N SER A 139 20.15 2.06 -14.40
CA SER A 139 20.03 3.19 -15.32
C SER A 139 18.69 3.94 -15.17
N THR A 140 18.68 5.24 -15.46
CA THR A 140 17.44 6.06 -15.44
C THR A 140 16.34 5.47 -16.32
N ARG A 141 16.70 4.91 -17.48
CA ARG A 141 15.74 4.22 -18.35
C ARG A 141 15.09 3.04 -17.65
N ASP A 142 15.88 2.21 -16.99
CA ASP A 142 15.37 1.03 -16.29
C ASP A 142 14.52 1.45 -15.06
N GLN A 143 14.88 2.55 -14.39
CA GLN A 143 14.06 3.15 -13.32
C GLN A 143 12.68 3.59 -13.84
N GLU A 144 12.62 4.29 -14.97
CA GLU A 144 11.38 4.76 -15.58
C GLU A 144 10.44 3.62 -15.98
N VAL A 145 10.98 2.49 -16.45
CA VAL A 145 10.18 1.32 -16.88
C VAL A 145 9.33 0.78 -15.72
N VAL A 146 9.88 0.75 -14.50
CA VAL A 146 9.21 0.20 -13.31
C VAL A 146 8.88 1.25 -12.25
N GLY A 147 8.96 2.53 -12.60
CA GLY A 147 8.63 3.66 -11.72
C GLY A 147 9.47 3.77 -10.45
N TRP A 148 10.71 3.25 -10.45
CA TRP A 148 11.60 3.38 -9.30
C TRP A 148 12.20 4.79 -9.22
N THR A 149 12.42 5.25 -7.99
CA THR A 149 13.12 6.50 -7.71
C THR A 149 14.07 6.28 -6.54
N PHE A 150 15.33 6.66 -6.70
CA PHE A 150 16.38 6.47 -5.69
C PHE A 150 16.78 7.83 -5.09
N THR A 151 15.80 8.52 -4.51
CA THR A 151 15.96 9.90 -4.01
C THR A 151 15.69 10.04 -2.50
N GLY A 152 15.47 8.92 -1.79
CA GLY A 152 15.25 8.93 -0.34
C GLY A 152 16.54 9.16 0.46
N ASP A 153 16.42 9.34 1.77
CA ASP A 153 17.52 9.67 2.68
C ASP A 153 18.66 8.62 2.72
N GLY A 154 18.41 7.39 2.24
CA GLY A 154 19.41 6.33 2.16
C GLY A 154 19.79 5.76 3.54
N PRO A 155 20.96 5.11 3.67
CA PRO A 155 22.05 5.07 2.68
C PRO A 155 21.76 4.13 1.50
N TRP A 156 22.21 4.55 0.32
CA TRP A 156 22.06 3.83 -0.94
C TRP A 156 23.37 3.20 -1.40
N TYR A 157 23.29 1.99 -1.92
CA TYR A 157 24.44 1.27 -2.44
C TYR A 157 24.17 0.67 -3.81
N GLY A 158 25.13 0.75 -4.71
CA GLY A 158 25.05 0.20 -6.07
C GLY A 158 26.07 -0.89 -6.33
N LEU A 159 25.73 -1.80 -7.22
CA LEU A 159 26.63 -2.80 -7.78
C LEU A 159 26.17 -3.21 -9.19
N THR A 160 27.10 -3.24 -10.14
CA THR A 160 26.88 -3.89 -11.44
C THR A 160 27.72 -5.16 -11.52
N HIS A 161 27.06 -6.31 -11.59
CA HIS A 161 27.67 -7.60 -11.87
C HIS A 161 27.61 -7.89 -13.38
N ALA A 162 28.65 -7.47 -14.10
CA ALA A 162 28.76 -7.69 -15.54
C ALA A 162 29.19 -9.12 -15.87
N GLN A 163 28.45 -9.78 -16.76
CA GLN A 163 28.76 -11.12 -17.26
C GLN A 163 28.83 -11.14 -18.79
N LYS A 164 29.53 -12.13 -19.35
CA LYS A 164 29.59 -12.34 -20.79
C LYS A 164 28.30 -12.99 -21.28
N ASN A 165 27.73 -12.47 -22.36
CA ASN A 165 26.57 -13.07 -23.01
C ASN A 165 26.79 -14.57 -23.29
N PRO A 166 25.77 -15.42 -23.11
CA PRO A 166 24.37 -15.07 -22.77
C PRO A 166 24.07 -15.00 -21.26
N ALA A 167 25.08 -15.00 -20.39
CA ALA A 167 24.82 -14.81 -18.96
C ALA A 167 24.33 -13.36 -18.71
N PRO A 168 23.32 -13.16 -17.85
CA PRO A 168 22.75 -11.84 -17.61
C PRO A 168 23.74 -10.92 -16.90
N THR A 169 23.72 -9.64 -17.28
CA THR A 169 24.28 -8.58 -16.45
C THR A 169 23.25 -8.18 -15.40
N LEU A 170 23.66 -8.07 -14.14
CA LEU A 170 22.79 -7.67 -13.04
C LEU A 170 23.21 -6.30 -12.50
N ASP A 171 22.28 -5.34 -12.53
CA ASP A 171 22.43 -4.04 -11.89
C ASP A 171 21.60 -4.06 -10.61
N VAL A 172 22.25 -3.85 -9.47
CA VAL A 172 21.67 -3.97 -8.13
C VAL A 172 21.76 -2.62 -7.41
N MET A 173 20.64 -2.20 -6.83
CA MET A 173 20.59 -1.11 -5.85
C MET A 173 20.10 -1.67 -4.52
N VAL A 174 20.70 -1.20 -3.42
CA VAL A 174 20.32 -1.56 -2.05
C VAL A 174 20.05 -0.29 -1.27
N ASP A 175 18.84 -0.20 -0.74
CA ASP A 175 18.43 0.82 0.23
C ASP A 175 18.56 0.25 1.64
N ARG A 176 19.36 0.89 2.49
CA ARG A 176 19.56 0.54 3.90
C ARG A 176 18.93 1.57 4.86
N ALA A 177 17.98 2.38 4.41
CA ALA A 177 17.29 3.35 5.26
C ALA A 177 16.55 2.71 6.45
N VAL A 178 16.07 1.46 6.29
CA VAL A 178 15.50 0.68 7.38
C VAL A 178 16.57 -0.26 7.95
N PRO A 179 16.97 -0.09 9.23
CA PRO A 179 17.94 -0.98 9.88
C PRO A 179 17.49 -2.45 9.81
N ASP A 180 18.44 -3.35 9.59
CA ASP A 180 18.27 -4.81 9.49
C ASP A 180 17.26 -5.30 8.43
N ARG A 181 16.76 -4.39 7.58
CA ARG A 181 15.75 -4.65 6.56
C ARG A 181 16.11 -3.98 5.22
N PRO A 182 17.28 -4.30 4.62
CA PRO A 182 17.65 -3.76 3.32
C PRO A 182 16.58 -4.07 2.26
N THR A 183 16.29 -3.06 1.43
CA THR A 183 15.46 -3.24 0.24
C THR A 183 16.35 -3.31 -0.99
N VAL A 184 16.25 -4.42 -1.71
CA VAL A 184 17.01 -4.73 -2.91
C VAL A 184 16.15 -4.45 -4.14
N TYR A 185 16.75 -3.79 -5.10
CA TYR A 185 16.24 -3.58 -6.44
C TYR A 185 17.25 -4.18 -7.41
N VAL A 186 16.78 -5.01 -8.34
CA VAL A 186 17.67 -5.66 -9.32
C VAL A 186 17.07 -5.59 -10.71
N VAL A 187 17.94 -5.28 -11.68
CA VAL A 187 17.66 -5.41 -13.11
C VAL A 187 18.62 -6.46 -13.67
N SER A 188 18.07 -7.58 -14.10
CA SER A 188 18.82 -8.62 -14.80
C SER A 188 18.54 -8.54 -16.30
N ARG A 189 19.58 -8.39 -17.10
CA ARG A 189 19.51 -8.17 -18.55
C ARG A 189 20.29 -9.24 -19.29
N THR A 190 19.62 -9.95 -20.18
CA THR A 190 20.24 -10.96 -21.05
C THR A 190 19.81 -10.82 -22.51
N ILE A 191 20.56 -11.46 -23.41
CA ILE A 191 20.24 -11.61 -24.83
C ILE A 191 19.71 -13.05 -25.01
N PRO A 192 18.53 -13.25 -25.64
CA PRO A 192 17.97 -14.57 -25.91
C PRO A 192 18.89 -15.50 -26.71
#